data_AF-A0AA39Q0A5-F1
#
_entry.id   AF-A0AA39Q0A5-F1
#
_cell.length_a   1.000
_cell.length_b   1.000
_cell.length_c   1.000
_cell.angle_alpha   90.00
_cell.angle_beta   90.00
_cell.angle_gamma   90.00
#
_symmetry.space_group_name_H-M   'P 1'
#
loop_
_entity.id
_entity.type
_entity.pdbx_description
1 polymer ?
#
loop_
_entity_poly.entity_id
_entity_poly.type
_entity_poly.pdbx_seq_one_letter_code
_entity_poly.pdbx_strand_id
1 'polypeptide(L)'
;MGKKNIKFRATVIHEAVKALQARFGRWGVQSAVGSDLAWYVLLDLPSAIKQWKVVIYIQQRQGRILSLAQRLSAIDSRFSISSRTPTVMVYTHDVLHDGWSLKKRSCDITFIGTEWSRLSMVKDIACLPFKYLLFQRMKEYPNMPSTTKREHQMFQDVAASKAYLASTTSIWAGQITSQDEAMFDFLFEILCSAIPDAKQTFDTLHIFPSRRTTQQVTSIASLTFDARTSILVTSPANPIIPAPGSRAVVFRAVNEVTRIFREAQYTFAILGSTACYLYGNGRMPNDVDIIMSSHTCDLESMKTFLVTKNSNRFYLVDAKTLGATWKVLWYHDRGLKGKLEKTKVDILKPGVLHLPMIFSEAIVDKQGLPVIPMSILLPHKLQGWKDNMDSPLPRFRSKQDADAGDICSLLRMVVEGMSSQEKENSTYWKRFALERFDEEFRRETDRPVMMFCSRFPDYRDMWKTLGW
;
A
#
# COMPACT_ATOMS: atom_id res chain seq x y z
N MET A 1 -22.81 -5.92 16.82
CA MET A 1 -21.75 -6.87 16.37
C MET A 1 -20.41 -6.31 16.82
N GLY A 2 -19.59 -7.04 17.58
CA GLY A 2 -18.31 -6.51 18.09
C GLY A 2 -17.28 -6.24 17.00
N LYS A 3 -16.45 -5.19 17.13
CA LYS A 3 -15.42 -4.77 16.16
C LYS A 3 -14.50 -5.92 15.68
N LYS A 4 -14.21 -6.91 16.54
CA LYS A 4 -13.41 -8.11 16.20
C LYS A 4 -14.05 -8.99 15.11
N ASN A 5 -15.37 -9.10 15.07
CA ASN A 5 -16.09 -9.93 14.10
C ASN A 5 -16.07 -9.31 12.69
N ILE A 6 -16.06 -7.97 12.59
CA ILE A 6 -15.99 -7.24 11.32
C ILE A 6 -14.63 -7.45 10.66
N LYS A 7 -13.53 -7.25 11.39
CA LYS A 7 -12.16 -7.43 10.87
C LYS A 7 -11.95 -8.85 10.33
N PHE A 8 -12.35 -9.85 11.12
CA PHE A 8 -12.18 -11.25 10.75
C PHE A 8 -12.98 -11.62 9.48
N ARG A 9 -14.21 -11.11 9.35
CA ARG A 9 -15.03 -11.32 8.14
C ARG A 9 -14.38 -10.69 6.91
N ALA A 10 -13.85 -9.48 7.05
CA ALA A 10 -13.12 -8.82 5.97
C ALA A 10 -11.92 -9.66 5.52
N THR A 11 -11.16 -10.28 6.44
CA THR A 11 -10.07 -11.19 6.11
C THR A 11 -10.53 -12.41 5.31
N VAL A 12 -11.59 -13.11 5.74
CA VAL A 12 -12.11 -14.29 5.02
C VAL A 12 -12.50 -13.93 3.59
N ILE A 13 -13.16 -12.80 3.41
CA ILE A 13 -13.62 -12.31 2.11
C ILE A 13 -12.45 -11.88 1.23
N HIS A 14 -11.48 -11.17 1.81
CA HIS A 14 -10.27 -10.76 1.12
C HIS A 14 -9.51 -11.97 0.58
N GLU A 15 -9.34 -13.01 1.40
CA GLU A 15 -8.72 -14.27 0.98
C GLU A 15 -9.56 -15.01 -0.07
N ALA A 16 -10.90 -14.99 0.04
CA ALA A 16 -11.79 -15.56 -0.97
C ALA A 16 -11.55 -14.93 -2.34
N VAL A 17 -11.48 -13.59 -2.38
CA VAL A 17 -11.26 -12.82 -3.60
C VAL A 17 -9.85 -13.05 -4.15
N LYS A 18 -8.82 -13.02 -3.31
CA LYS A 18 -7.43 -13.28 -3.76
C LYS A 18 -7.29 -14.68 -4.34
N ALA A 19 -7.83 -15.69 -3.66
CA ALA A 19 -7.83 -17.06 -4.16
C ALA A 19 -8.54 -17.15 -5.53
N LEU A 20 -9.72 -16.54 -5.64
CA LEU A 20 -10.51 -16.53 -6.88
C LEU A 20 -9.79 -15.82 -8.03
N GLN A 21 -9.30 -14.59 -7.81
CA GLN A 21 -8.61 -13.80 -8.82
C GLN A 21 -7.31 -14.45 -9.27
N ALA A 22 -6.58 -15.09 -8.35
CA ALA A 22 -5.39 -15.86 -8.71
C ALA A 22 -5.72 -17.06 -9.63
N ARG A 23 -6.85 -17.75 -9.41
CA ARG A 23 -7.30 -18.84 -10.30
C ARG A 23 -7.75 -18.31 -11.66
N PHE A 24 -8.55 -17.25 -11.66
CA PHE A 24 -9.07 -16.65 -12.88
C PHE A 24 -7.96 -16.07 -13.76
N GLY A 25 -6.95 -15.43 -13.16
CA GLY A 25 -5.77 -14.95 -13.85
C GLY A 25 -5.01 -16.07 -14.58
N ARG A 26 -4.87 -17.26 -13.97
CA ARG A 26 -4.26 -18.45 -14.63
C ARG A 26 -5.09 -18.97 -15.81
N TRP A 27 -6.38 -18.66 -15.86
CA TRP A 27 -7.27 -19.04 -16.96
C TRP A 27 -7.41 -17.94 -18.01
N GLY A 28 -6.70 -16.81 -17.88
CA GLY A 28 -6.88 -15.65 -18.73
C GLY A 28 -8.25 -14.99 -18.57
N VAL A 29 -8.92 -15.19 -17.43
CA VAL A 29 -10.21 -14.59 -17.12
C VAL A 29 -9.99 -13.33 -16.31
N GLN A 30 -10.39 -12.18 -16.84
CA GLN A 30 -10.39 -10.94 -16.08
C GLN A 30 -11.58 -10.91 -15.13
N SER A 31 -11.32 -10.54 -13.88
CA SER A 31 -12.37 -10.33 -12.88
C SER A 31 -12.10 -9.14 -11.97
N ALA A 32 -13.17 -8.56 -11.46
CA ALA A 32 -13.15 -7.36 -10.64
C ALA A 32 -14.12 -7.49 -9.47
N VAL A 33 -13.77 -6.95 -8.31
CA VAL A 33 -14.72 -6.80 -7.19
C VAL A 33 -15.56 -5.54 -7.42
N GLY A 34 -16.87 -5.67 -7.27
CA GLY A 34 -17.79 -4.54 -7.49
C GLY A 34 -18.76 -4.20 -6.36
N SER A 35 -18.70 -4.91 -5.22
CA SER A 35 -19.62 -4.72 -4.09
C SER A 35 -19.00 -3.95 -2.92
N ASP A 36 -19.63 -4.01 -1.75
CA ASP A 36 -19.17 -3.51 -0.46
C ASP A 36 -17.70 -3.79 -0.16
N LEU A 37 -17.17 -4.93 -0.63
CA LEU A 37 -15.74 -5.22 -0.47
C LEU A 37 -14.86 -4.25 -1.27
N ALA A 38 -15.24 -3.88 -2.50
CA ALA A 38 -14.49 -2.90 -3.27
C ALA A 38 -14.43 -1.56 -2.53
N TRP A 39 -15.55 -1.12 -1.96
CA TRP A 39 -15.62 0.09 -1.14
C TRP A 39 -14.77 -0.01 0.13
N TYR A 40 -14.79 -1.14 0.83
CA TYR A 40 -13.94 -1.39 1.98
C TYR A 40 -12.45 -1.33 1.61
N VAL A 41 -12.07 -1.97 0.50
CA VAL A 41 -10.69 -2.02 0.03
C VAL A 41 -10.21 -0.63 -0.42
N LEU A 42 -11.06 0.11 -1.15
CA LEU A 42 -10.77 1.44 -1.68
C LEU A 42 -10.70 2.52 -0.61
N LEU A 43 -11.61 2.50 0.37
CA LEU A 43 -11.82 3.62 1.29
C LEU A 43 -11.53 3.30 2.76
N ASP A 44 -11.22 2.05 3.07
CA ASP A 44 -10.97 1.57 4.44
C ASP A 44 -12.15 1.85 5.41
N LEU A 45 -13.38 1.97 4.89
CA LEU A 45 -14.58 2.32 5.68
C LEU A 45 -15.25 1.07 6.28
N PRO A 46 -15.08 0.77 7.59
CA PRO A 46 -15.54 -0.49 8.18
C PRO A 46 -17.00 -0.44 8.65
N SER A 47 -17.60 0.74 8.72
CA SER A 47 -18.83 1.02 9.49
C SER A 47 -20.14 0.86 8.70
N ALA A 48 -20.10 0.83 7.37
CA ALA A 48 -21.31 0.84 6.54
C ALA A 48 -21.82 -0.56 6.12
N ILE A 49 -21.00 -1.61 6.26
CA ILE A 49 -21.25 -2.91 5.61
C ILE A 49 -21.99 -3.85 6.57
N LYS A 50 -23.33 -3.89 6.45
CA LYS A 50 -24.19 -4.78 7.25
C LYS A 50 -24.28 -6.19 6.67
N GLN A 51 -24.13 -6.35 5.36
CA GLN A 51 -24.18 -7.63 4.67
C GLN A 51 -23.00 -7.73 3.72
N TRP A 52 -22.10 -8.66 3.99
CA TRP A 52 -20.91 -8.86 3.18
C TRP A 52 -21.22 -9.76 1.98
N LYS A 53 -21.94 -9.20 1.00
CA LYS A 53 -22.16 -9.84 -0.29
C LYS A 53 -20.96 -9.56 -1.18
N VAL A 54 -20.21 -10.60 -1.56
CA VAL A 54 -19.10 -10.45 -2.50
C VAL A 54 -19.66 -10.54 -3.91
N VAL A 55 -19.50 -9.49 -4.71
CA VAL A 55 -19.90 -9.52 -6.12
C VAL A 55 -18.64 -9.44 -6.96
N ILE A 56 -18.42 -10.49 -7.75
CA ILE A 56 -17.32 -10.60 -8.70
C ILE A 56 -17.87 -10.41 -10.10
N TYR A 57 -17.39 -9.36 -10.75
CA TYR A 57 -17.64 -9.12 -12.15
C TYR A 57 -16.63 -9.93 -12.97
N ILE A 58 -17.07 -10.53 -14.05
CA ILE A 58 -16.27 -11.31 -15.01
C ILE A 58 -16.41 -10.67 -16.39
N GLN A 59 -15.28 -10.42 -17.06
CA GLN A 59 -15.26 -9.79 -18.38
C GLN A 59 -15.57 -10.84 -19.47
N GLN A 60 -16.75 -11.47 -19.41
CA GLN A 60 -17.21 -12.47 -20.36
C GLN A 60 -18.74 -12.48 -20.47
N ARG A 61 -19.24 -13.06 -21.56
CA ARG A 61 -20.68 -13.33 -21.74
C ARG A 61 -21.21 -14.25 -20.64
N GLN A 62 -22.43 -13.96 -20.19
CA GLN A 62 -23.08 -14.61 -19.04
C GLN A 62 -23.11 -16.15 -19.11
N GLY A 63 -23.20 -16.73 -20.32
CA GLY A 63 -23.22 -18.19 -20.53
C GLY A 63 -21.96 -18.94 -20.09
N ARG A 64 -20.83 -18.25 -19.87
CA ARG A 64 -19.57 -18.90 -19.42
C ARG A 64 -19.39 -18.91 -17.90
N ILE A 65 -20.16 -18.12 -17.17
CA ILE A 65 -19.98 -17.94 -15.71
C ILE A 65 -20.17 -19.25 -14.96
N LEU A 66 -21.23 -20.00 -15.27
CA LEU A 66 -21.50 -21.28 -14.62
C LEU A 66 -20.37 -22.29 -14.86
N SER A 67 -19.82 -22.33 -16.08
CA SER A 67 -18.69 -23.21 -16.41
C SER A 67 -17.42 -22.85 -15.63
N LEU A 68 -17.16 -21.55 -15.43
CA LEU A 68 -16.04 -21.08 -14.62
C LEU A 68 -16.23 -21.42 -13.15
N ALA A 69 -17.44 -21.25 -12.61
CA ALA A 69 -17.77 -21.63 -11.24
C ALA A 69 -17.62 -23.15 -11.03
N GLN A 70 -18.12 -23.97 -11.96
CA GLN A 70 -17.96 -25.43 -11.92
C GLN A 70 -16.49 -25.84 -11.93
N ARG A 71 -15.71 -25.25 -12.84
CA ARG A 71 -14.27 -25.47 -12.92
C ARG A 71 -13.59 -25.08 -11.61
N LEU A 72 -13.94 -23.93 -11.01
CA LEU A 72 -13.37 -23.46 -9.76
C LEU A 72 -13.66 -24.42 -8.60
N SER A 73 -14.92 -24.86 -8.45
CA SER A 73 -15.28 -25.82 -7.40
C SER A 73 -14.61 -27.19 -7.59
N ALA A 74 -14.32 -27.58 -8.83
CA ALA A 74 -13.64 -28.86 -9.10
C ALA A 74 -12.14 -28.83 -8.72
N ILE A 75 -11.50 -27.66 -8.77
CA ILE A 75 -10.05 -27.53 -8.52
C ILE A 75 -9.70 -26.98 -7.13
N ASP A 76 -10.67 -26.37 -6.45
CA ASP A 76 -10.47 -25.74 -5.14
C ASP A 76 -11.69 -26.04 -4.26
N SER A 77 -11.53 -27.03 -3.39
CA SER A 77 -12.59 -27.56 -2.52
C SER A 77 -13.16 -26.55 -1.53
N ARG A 78 -12.48 -25.40 -1.36
CA ARG A 78 -13.02 -24.28 -0.58
C ARG A 78 -14.21 -23.63 -1.26
N PHE A 79 -14.35 -23.75 -2.57
CA PHE A 79 -15.45 -23.17 -3.33
C PHE A 79 -16.49 -24.24 -3.66
N SER A 80 -17.75 -23.96 -3.34
CA SER A 80 -18.90 -24.79 -3.74
C SER A 80 -19.98 -23.93 -4.39
N ILE A 81 -20.77 -24.49 -5.30
CA ILE A 81 -21.86 -23.75 -5.95
C ILE A 81 -23.12 -23.87 -5.07
N SER A 82 -23.67 -22.75 -4.61
CA SER A 82 -24.95 -22.73 -3.86
C SER A 82 -26.15 -22.40 -4.74
N SER A 83 -25.97 -21.62 -5.80
CA SER A 83 -27.03 -21.31 -6.77
C SER A 83 -26.48 -21.21 -8.19
N ARG A 84 -27.28 -21.60 -9.18
CA ARG A 84 -26.90 -21.51 -10.61
C ARG A 84 -27.40 -20.23 -11.27
N THR A 85 -28.52 -19.67 -10.81
CA THR A 85 -29.17 -18.49 -11.39
C THR A 85 -29.71 -17.55 -10.29
N PRO A 86 -29.02 -16.43 -9.99
CA PRO A 86 -27.66 -16.08 -10.44
C PRO A 86 -26.64 -17.11 -9.97
N THR A 87 -25.48 -17.20 -10.64
CA THR A 87 -24.42 -18.11 -10.18
C THR A 87 -23.82 -17.58 -8.89
N VAL A 88 -24.06 -18.30 -7.79
CA VAL A 88 -23.54 -17.99 -6.46
C VAL A 88 -22.67 -19.16 -6.00
N MET A 89 -21.48 -18.84 -5.51
CA MET A 89 -20.59 -19.78 -4.86
C MET A 89 -20.44 -19.45 -3.38
N VAL A 90 -20.24 -20.47 -2.56
CA VAL A 90 -19.84 -20.35 -1.16
C VAL A 90 -18.35 -20.61 -1.12
N TYR A 91 -17.59 -19.68 -0.56
CA TYR A 91 -16.19 -19.91 -0.21
C TYR A 91 -16.12 -20.26 1.28
N THR A 92 -15.48 -21.38 1.62
CA THR A 92 -15.25 -21.82 3.00
C THR A 92 -13.76 -21.75 3.33
N HIS A 93 -13.43 -21.03 4.39
CA HIS A 93 -12.06 -20.89 4.88
C HIS A 93 -11.95 -21.43 6.30
N ASP A 94 -10.97 -22.29 6.52
CA ASP A 94 -10.55 -22.70 7.84
C ASP A 94 -9.63 -21.61 8.39
N VAL A 95 -10.10 -20.89 9.40
CA VAL A 95 -9.28 -19.84 10.03
C VAL A 95 -8.83 -20.33 11.39
N LEU A 96 -7.53 -20.23 11.65
CA LEU A 96 -6.96 -20.39 12.98
C LEU A 96 -7.46 -19.25 13.86
N HIS A 97 -8.13 -19.60 14.95
CA HIS A 97 -8.66 -18.63 15.89
C HIS A 97 -7.78 -18.66 17.15
N ASP A 98 -6.81 -17.75 17.28
CA ASP A 98 -6.03 -17.48 18.52
C ASP A 98 -5.80 -18.70 19.45
N GLY A 99 -5.36 -19.85 18.92
CA GLY A 99 -5.08 -21.08 19.71
C GLY A 99 -6.24 -22.05 19.95
N TRP A 100 -7.38 -21.90 19.28
CA TRP A 100 -8.58 -22.76 19.41
C TRP A 100 -8.91 -23.51 18.10
N SER A 101 -9.82 -24.49 18.18
CA SER A 101 -10.24 -25.34 17.07
C SER A 101 -10.68 -24.55 15.82
N LEU A 102 -10.30 -25.04 14.64
CA LEU A 102 -10.60 -24.44 13.35
C LEU A 102 -12.11 -24.19 13.21
N LYS A 103 -12.52 -22.92 13.20
CA LYS A 103 -13.92 -22.55 12.94
C LYS A 103 -14.08 -22.31 11.45
N LYS A 104 -14.86 -23.18 10.80
CA LYS A 104 -15.28 -22.99 9.40
C LYS A 104 -16.08 -21.71 9.26
N ARG A 105 -15.66 -20.88 8.32
CA ARG A 105 -16.28 -19.60 8.02
C ARG A 105 -16.51 -19.53 6.54
N SER A 106 -17.68 -19.04 6.15
CA SER A 106 -18.06 -18.96 4.76
C SER A 106 -18.57 -17.59 4.35
N CYS A 107 -18.43 -17.28 3.07
CA CYS A 107 -19.03 -16.12 2.43
C CYS A 107 -19.60 -16.48 1.06
N ASP A 108 -20.68 -15.81 0.69
CA ASP A 108 -21.30 -15.95 -0.62
C ASP A 108 -20.66 -15.00 -1.63
N ILE A 109 -20.36 -15.55 -2.81
CA ILE A 109 -19.75 -14.89 -3.94
C ILE A 109 -20.73 -14.98 -5.10
N THR A 110 -21.29 -13.85 -5.51
CA THR A 110 -22.16 -13.74 -6.69
C THR A 110 -21.32 -13.34 -7.89
N PHE A 111 -21.50 -14.04 -9.01
CA PHE A 111 -20.84 -13.69 -10.26
C PHE A 111 -21.76 -12.91 -11.20
N ILE A 112 -21.22 -11.86 -11.82
CA ILE A 112 -21.92 -11.04 -12.82
C ILE A 112 -21.04 -10.93 -14.06
N GLY A 113 -21.61 -11.21 -15.23
CA GLY A 113 -20.95 -10.98 -16.51
C GLY A 113 -21.19 -9.54 -16.93
N THR A 114 -20.12 -8.78 -17.17
CA THR A 114 -20.25 -7.44 -17.76
C THR A 114 -19.04 -7.10 -18.60
N GLU A 115 -19.17 -6.13 -19.49
CA GLU A 115 -18.05 -5.58 -20.24
C GLU A 115 -17.55 -4.33 -19.51
N TRP A 116 -16.23 -4.21 -19.37
CA TRP A 116 -15.57 -3.02 -18.84
C TRP A 116 -14.24 -2.81 -19.55
N SER A 117 -13.75 -1.57 -19.54
CA SER A 117 -12.55 -1.17 -20.27
C SER A 117 -11.26 -1.36 -19.48
N ARG A 118 -11.28 -1.10 -18.16
CA ARG A 118 -10.09 -1.15 -17.29
C ARG A 118 -10.44 -1.53 -15.85
N LEU A 119 -9.45 -2.08 -15.14
CA LEU A 119 -9.49 -2.46 -13.74
C LEU A 119 -8.64 -1.50 -12.90
N SER A 120 -9.00 -1.32 -11.64
CA SER A 120 -8.17 -0.63 -10.64
C SER A 120 -7.60 -1.67 -9.67
N MET A 121 -6.27 -1.74 -9.55
CA MET A 121 -5.63 -2.63 -8.57
C MET A 121 -5.48 -1.90 -7.23
N VAL A 122 -6.08 -2.43 -6.17
CA VAL A 122 -6.01 -1.86 -4.81
C VAL A 122 -5.80 -2.99 -3.81
N LYS A 123 -4.74 -2.89 -2.98
CA LYS A 123 -4.35 -3.94 -2.01
C LYS A 123 -4.30 -5.35 -2.64
N ASP A 124 -3.68 -5.48 -3.82
CA ASP A 124 -3.60 -6.72 -4.63
C ASP A 124 -4.94 -7.28 -5.14
N ILE A 125 -6.03 -6.53 -5.00
CA ILE A 125 -7.34 -6.92 -5.51
C ILE A 125 -7.68 -6.06 -6.73
N ALA A 126 -8.07 -6.73 -7.81
CA ALA A 126 -8.67 -6.01 -8.93
C ALA A 126 -10.10 -5.59 -8.54
N CYS A 127 -10.33 -4.29 -8.49
CA CYS A 127 -11.63 -3.67 -8.26
C CYS A 127 -12.17 -3.05 -9.56
N LEU A 128 -13.49 -2.93 -9.65
CA LEU A 128 -14.10 -2.08 -10.66
C LEU A 128 -13.68 -0.62 -10.44
N PRO A 129 -13.62 0.18 -11.52
CA PRO A 129 -13.32 1.60 -11.38
C PRO A 129 -14.31 2.31 -10.46
N PHE A 130 -13.82 3.30 -9.71
CA PHE A 130 -14.62 4.01 -8.70
C PHE A 130 -15.92 4.59 -9.26
N LYS A 131 -15.89 5.22 -10.45
CA LYS A 131 -17.06 5.76 -11.15
C LYS A 131 -18.12 4.68 -11.40
N TYR A 132 -17.69 3.47 -11.78
CA TYR A 132 -18.61 2.36 -12.00
C TYR A 132 -19.20 1.86 -10.68
N LEU A 133 -18.41 1.73 -9.62
CA LEU A 133 -18.91 1.36 -8.29
C LEU A 133 -19.96 2.34 -7.79
N LEU A 134 -19.69 3.63 -7.95
CA LEU A 134 -20.60 4.71 -7.58
C LEU A 134 -21.90 4.63 -8.41
N PHE A 135 -21.77 4.46 -9.73
CA PHE A 135 -22.91 4.29 -10.62
C PHE A 135 -23.85 3.17 -10.16
N GLN A 136 -23.30 2.00 -9.79
CA GLN A 136 -24.11 0.87 -9.32
C GLN A 136 -24.93 1.22 -8.07
N ARG A 137 -24.39 2.02 -7.14
CA ARG A 137 -25.15 2.50 -5.96
C ARG A 137 -26.20 3.52 -6.34
N MET A 138 -25.87 4.45 -7.24
CA MET A 138 -26.79 5.49 -7.70
C MET A 138 -28.01 4.91 -8.41
N LYS A 139 -27.87 3.78 -9.13
CA LYS A 139 -28.99 3.08 -9.77
C LYS A 139 -30.07 2.61 -8.80
N GLU A 140 -29.74 2.47 -7.51
CA GLU A 140 -30.71 2.07 -6.49
C GLU A 140 -31.52 3.25 -5.95
N TYR A 141 -31.11 4.50 -6.20
CA TYR A 141 -31.81 5.69 -5.68
C TYR A 141 -33.30 5.72 -6.03
N PRO A 142 -33.72 5.48 -7.29
CA PRO A 142 -35.13 5.52 -7.66
C PRO A 142 -35.95 4.45 -6.93
N ASN A 143 -35.34 3.31 -6.60
CA ASN A 143 -35.99 2.16 -5.97
C ASN A 143 -36.04 2.26 -4.43
N MET A 144 -35.42 3.31 -3.84
CA MET A 144 -35.42 3.46 -2.39
C MET A 144 -36.82 3.88 -1.88
N PRO A 145 -37.37 3.17 -0.87
CA PRO A 145 -38.77 3.30 -0.46
C PRO A 145 -39.07 4.60 0.30
N SER A 146 -38.04 5.30 0.81
CA SER A 146 -38.22 6.58 1.49
C SER A 146 -37.17 7.60 1.03
N THR A 147 -37.61 8.86 0.97
CA THR A 147 -36.77 10.01 0.65
C THR A 147 -35.61 10.13 1.63
N THR A 148 -35.86 9.99 2.94
CA THR A 148 -34.82 10.03 3.97
C THR A 148 -33.75 8.96 3.79
N LYS A 149 -34.13 7.73 3.40
CA LYS A 149 -33.15 6.66 3.15
C LYS A 149 -32.31 6.95 1.91
N ARG A 150 -32.95 7.50 0.87
CA ARG A 150 -32.29 7.94 -0.36
C ARG A 150 -31.27 9.05 -0.10
N GLU A 151 -31.68 10.10 0.59
CA GLU A 151 -30.81 11.22 0.97
C GLU A 151 -29.64 10.73 1.83
N HIS A 152 -29.91 9.90 2.84
CA HIS A 152 -28.85 9.32 3.67
C HIS A 152 -27.85 8.51 2.83
N GLN A 153 -28.32 7.74 1.86
CA GLN A 153 -27.45 7.02 0.93
C GLN A 153 -26.61 7.97 0.07
N MET A 154 -27.22 9.02 -0.48
CA MET A 154 -26.51 10.05 -1.25
C MET A 154 -25.41 10.72 -0.42
N PHE A 155 -25.68 11.05 0.86
CA PHE A 155 -24.67 11.61 1.77
C PHE A 155 -23.50 10.66 1.99
N GLN A 156 -23.78 9.36 2.16
CA GLN A 156 -22.73 8.35 2.28
C GLN A 156 -21.90 8.23 0.99
N ASP A 157 -22.54 8.34 -0.18
CA ASP A 157 -21.87 8.24 -1.48
C ASP A 157 -20.98 9.45 -1.76
N VAL A 158 -21.42 10.66 -1.36
CA VAL A 158 -20.59 11.88 -1.39
C VAL A 158 -19.42 11.77 -0.42
N ALA A 159 -19.66 11.34 0.82
CA ALA A 159 -18.61 11.16 1.81
C ALA A 159 -17.56 10.12 1.36
N ALA A 160 -18.02 9.02 0.75
CA ALA A 160 -17.17 8.00 0.16
C ALA A 160 -16.33 8.56 -1.00
N SER A 161 -16.91 9.44 -1.82
CA SER A 161 -16.21 10.12 -2.92
C SER A 161 -15.16 11.11 -2.42
N LYS A 162 -15.45 11.86 -1.35
CA LYS A 162 -14.45 12.70 -0.66
C LYS A 162 -13.32 11.86 -0.07
N ALA A 163 -13.64 10.73 0.56
CA ALA A 163 -12.64 9.81 1.09
C ALA A 163 -11.76 9.22 -0.02
N TYR A 164 -12.34 8.91 -1.19
CA TYR A 164 -11.59 8.44 -2.35
C TYR A 164 -10.65 9.50 -2.92
N LEU A 165 -11.10 10.76 -2.98
CA LEU A 165 -10.21 11.87 -3.38
C LEU A 165 -9.04 12.06 -2.43
N ALA A 166 -9.29 11.90 -1.13
CA ALA A 166 -8.26 12.03 -0.10
C ALA A 166 -7.32 10.82 -0.06
N SER A 167 -7.68 9.69 -0.68
CA SER A 167 -6.83 8.50 -0.67
C SER A 167 -5.71 8.60 -1.71
N THR A 168 -4.53 8.12 -1.35
CA THR A 168 -3.37 8.01 -2.25
C THR A 168 -3.58 7.01 -3.39
N THR A 169 -4.69 6.27 -3.37
CA THR A 169 -5.18 5.32 -4.39
C THR A 169 -6.07 5.96 -5.45
N SER A 170 -6.24 7.29 -5.45
CA SER A 170 -6.99 8.03 -6.49
C SER A 170 -6.26 8.00 -7.84
N ILE A 171 -6.27 6.82 -8.46
CA ILE A 171 -5.69 6.56 -9.77
C ILE A 171 -6.87 6.32 -10.72
N TRP A 172 -7.39 7.43 -11.25
CA TRP A 172 -8.36 7.46 -12.35
C TRP A 172 -9.72 6.80 -12.06
N ALA A 173 -10.78 7.61 -12.00
CA ALA A 173 -12.12 7.14 -11.62
C ALA A 173 -12.74 6.09 -12.57
N GLY A 174 -12.23 5.92 -13.79
CA GLY A 174 -12.79 5.01 -14.78
C GLY A 174 -13.69 5.67 -15.81
N GLN A 175 -13.83 5.02 -16.96
CA GLN A 175 -14.93 5.28 -17.89
C GLN A 175 -16.02 4.22 -17.71
N ILE A 176 -17.28 4.64 -17.85
CA ILE A 176 -18.44 3.75 -17.97
C ILE A 176 -18.86 3.72 -19.44
N THR A 177 -19.73 2.79 -19.84
CA THR A 177 -20.16 2.70 -21.24
C THR A 177 -20.95 3.96 -21.63
N SER A 178 -20.97 4.35 -22.91
CA SER A 178 -21.71 5.54 -23.37
C SER A 178 -23.21 5.50 -23.03
N GLN A 179 -23.80 4.29 -22.98
CA GLN A 179 -25.18 4.11 -22.55
C GLN A 179 -25.36 4.36 -21.05
N ASP A 180 -24.42 3.89 -20.23
CA ASP A 180 -24.43 4.13 -18.79
C ASP A 180 -24.10 5.59 -18.43
N GLU A 181 -23.36 6.31 -19.28
CA GLU A 181 -23.04 7.73 -19.06
C GLU A 181 -24.27 8.62 -18.97
N ALA A 182 -25.24 8.47 -19.87
CA ALA A 182 -26.46 9.28 -19.83
C ALA A 182 -27.29 9.04 -18.55
N MET A 183 -27.38 7.78 -18.12
CA MET A 183 -28.07 7.41 -16.88
C MET A 183 -27.30 7.90 -15.65
N PHE A 184 -25.97 7.80 -15.68
CA PHE A 184 -25.11 8.31 -14.62
C PHE A 184 -25.29 9.83 -14.47
N ASP A 185 -25.23 10.58 -15.58
CA ASP A 185 -25.43 12.03 -15.59
C ASP A 185 -26.81 12.41 -15.01
N PHE A 186 -27.87 11.68 -15.39
CA PHE A 186 -29.20 11.91 -14.82
C PHE A 186 -29.25 11.69 -13.30
N LEU A 187 -28.73 10.55 -12.83
CA LEU A 187 -28.69 10.24 -11.39
C LEU A 187 -27.77 11.20 -10.62
N PHE A 188 -26.75 11.71 -11.29
CA PHE A 188 -25.81 12.68 -10.76
C PHE A 188 -26.47 14.04 -10.53
N GLU A 189 -27.27 14.53 -11.47
CA GLU A 189 -28.05 15.76 -11.29
C GLU A 189 -29.03 15.64 -10.13
N ILE A 190 -29.67 14.48 -9.95
CA ILE A 190 -30.52 14.20 -8.79
C ILE A 190 -29.70 14.31 -7.49
N LEU A 191 -28.50 13.71 -7.47
CA LEU A 191 -27.62 13.75 -6.30
C LEU A 191 -27.18 15.18 -5.98
N CYS A 192 -26.73 15.95 -6.97
CA CYS A 192 -26.28 17.34 -6.77
C CYS A 192 -27.42 18.27 -6.36
N SER A 193 -28.64 18.01 -6.85
CA SER A 193 -29.83 18.75 -6.41
C SER A 193 -30.15 18.50 -4.93
N ALA A 194 -29.93 17.27 -4.45
CA ALA A 194 -30.13 16.92 -3.04
C ALA A 194 -28.98 17.38 -2.13
N ILE A 195 -27.74 17.39 -2.66
CA ILE A 195 -26.53 17.73 -1.91
C ILE A 195 -25.69 18.70 -2.76
N PRO A 196 -25.90 20.02 -2.64
CA PRO A 196 -25.20 21.01 -3.48
C PRO A 196 -23.67 20.91 -3.45
N ASP A 197 -23.08 20.58 -2.29
CA ASP A 197 -21.63 20.41 -2.11
C ASP A 197 -21.04 19.20 -2.84
N ALA A 198 -21.89 18.29 -3.36
CA ALA A 198 -21.43 17.13 -4.09
C ALA A 198 -20.74 17.51 -5.40
N LYS A 199 -21.25 18.54 -6.10
CA LYS A 199 -20.77 18.93 -7.42
C LYS A 199 -19.26 19.18 -7.46
N GLN A 200 -18.75 19.98 -6.54
CA GLN A 200 -17.33 20.28 -6.41
C GLN A 200 -16.48 19.01 -6.19
N THR A 201 -16.98 18.08 -5.37
CA THR A 201 -16.29 16.80 -5.10
C THR A 201 -16.16 16.00 -6.39
N PHE A 202 -17.23 15.92 -7.17
CA PHE A 202 -17.26 15.11 -8.38
C PHE A 202 -16.57 15.75 -9.59
N ASP A 203 -16.57 17.08 -9.68
CA ASP A 203 -15.75 17.84 -10.61
C ASP A 203 -14.26 17.49 -10.41
N THR A 204 -13.82 17.46 -9.16
CA THR A 204 -12.44 17.12 -8.78
C THR A 204 -12.08 15.67 -9.12
N LEU A 205 -13.05 14.75 -9.08
CA LEU A 205 -12.84 13.35 -9.46
C LEU A 205 -12.74 13.14 -10.97
N HIS A 206 -12.91 14.18 -11.79
CA HIS A 206 -13.02 14.08 -13.25
C HIS A 206 -14.05 13.02 -13.69
N ILE A 207 -15.12 12.87 -12.91
CA ILE A 207 -16.18 11.90 -13.19
C ILE A 207 -17.10 12.37 -14.32
N PHE A 208 -17.03 13.66 -14.69
CA PHE A 208 -17.79 14.22 -15.79
C PHE A 208 -17.37 13.64 -17.15
N PRO A 209 -18.33 13.28 -18.03
CA PRO A 209 -18.02 13.22 -19.44
C PRO A 209 -17.63 14.63 -19.89
N SER A 210 -16.58 14.74 -20.70
CA SER A 210 -16.22 15.97 -21.39
C SER A 210 -17.36 16.35 -22.34
N ARG A 211 -18.44 16.97 -21.85
CA ARG A 211 -19.28 17.80 -22.70
C ARG A 211 -18.34 18.87 -23.23
N ARG A 212 -17.96 18.77 -24.51
CA ARG A 212 -17.32 19.86 -25.23
C ARG A 212 -18.25 21.06 -25.06
N THR A 213 -17.89 21.97 -24.17
CA THR A 213 -18.54 23.25 -24.03
C THR A 213 -18.26 24.00 -25.33
N THR A 214 -19.28 24.09 -26.19
CA THR A 214 -19.31 25.11 -27.23
C THR A 214 -19.34 26.45 -26.49
N GLN A 215 -18.24 27.19 -26.58
CA GLN A 215 -18.05 28.61 -26.30
C GLN A 215 -19.07 29.30 -25.37
N GLN A 216 -18.61 29.72 -24.18
CA GLN A 216 -18.80 31.12 -23.80
C GLN A 216 -17.66 31.61 -22.89
N VAL A 217 -16.99 32.65 -23.39
CA VAL A 217 -16.03 33.50 -22.70
C VAL A 217 -16.77 34.35 -21.69
N THR A 218 -16.36 34.36 -20.41
CA THR A 218 -16.01 35.60 -19.66
C THR A 218 -15.56 35.32 -18.23
N SER A 219 -14.40 35.92 -17.90
CA SER A 219 -13.99 36.48 -16.60
C SER A 219 -13.94 35.59 -15.34
N ILE A 220 -12.72 35.20 -14.94
CA ILE A 220 -12.41 34.90 -13.54
C ILE A 220 -11.67 36.12 -12.98
N ALA A 221 -12.38 36.89 -12.16
CA ALA A 221 -11.79 37.88 -11.28
C ALA A 221 -11.27 37.19 -9.99
N SER A 222 -10.02 37.50 -9.70
CA SER A 222 -9.29 37.51 -8.43
C SER A 222 -9.99 36.98 -7.17
N LEU A 223 -9.40 35.94 -6.57
CA LEU A 223 -9.48 35.68 -5.13
C LEU A 223 -8.06 35.62 -4.56
N THR A 224 -7.66 36.73 -3.94
CA THR A 224 -6.49 36.87 -3.07
C THR A 224 -6.77 36.16 -1.75
N PHE A 225 -5.93 35.21 -1.38
CA PHE A 225 -5.94 34.59 -0.05
C PHE A 225 -4.91 35.30 0.83
N ASP A 226 -5.38 35.96 1.89
CA ASP A 226 -4.53 36.61 2.89
C ASP A 226 -3.69 35.55 3.63
N ALA A 227 -2.39 35.60 3.40
CA ALA A 227 -1.40 34.86 4.15
C ALA A 227 -1.17 35.56 5.50
N ARG A 228 -1.80 35.05 6.56
CA ARG A 228 -1.34 35.33 7.93
C ARG A 228 -0.03 34.59 8.18
N THR A 229 0.98 35.38 8.50
CA THR A 229 2.34 35.03 8.91
C THR A 229 2.33 33.99 10.03
N SER A 230 2.50 32.71 9.68
CA SER A 230 2.84 31.67 10.63
C SER A 230 4.36 31.70 10.82
N ILE A 231 4.78 31.88 12.07
CA ILE A 231 6.18 31.91 12.48
C ILE A 231 6.83 30.59 12.07
N LEU A 232 7.88 30.70 11.24
CA LEU A 232 8.64 29.60 10.70
C LEU A 232 9.38 28.88 11.84
N VAL A 233 8.79 27.81 12.37
CA VAL A 233 9.54 26.81 13.11
C VAL A 233 10.37 26.06 12.07
N THR A 234 11.68 26.29 12.07
CA THR A 234 12.63 25.64 11.16
C THR A 234 12.57 24.13 11.34
N SER A 235 11.85 23.47 10.45
CA SER A 235 11.96 22.02 10.24
C SER A 235 13.45 21.68 10.03
N PRO A 236 13.99 20.61 10.63
CA PRO A 236 15.38 20.23 10.42
C PRO A 236 15.64 20.11 8.91
N ALA A 237 16.65 20.84 8.44
CA ALA A 237 16.97 20.94 7.02
C ALA A 237 17.06 19.55 6.40
N ASN A 238 16.31 19.31 5.31
CA ASN A 238 16.39 18.05 4.59
C ASN A 238 17.86 17.76 4.24
N PRO A 239 18.36 16.53 4.49
CA PRO A 239 19.75 16.20 4.23
C PRO A 239 20.03 16.34 2.74
N ILE A 240 21.02 17.16 2.37
CA ILE A 240 21.39 17.36 0.97
C ILE A 240 22.06 16.09 0.47
N ILE A 241 21.47 15.43 -0.54
CA ILE A 241 22.10 14.30 -1.23
C ILE A 241 23.48 14.75 -1.72
N PRO A 242 24.58 14.13 -1.25
CA PRO A 242 25.91 14.60 -1.58
C PRO A 242 26.19 14.40 -3.08
N ALA A 243 26.36 15.50 -3.81
CA ALA A 243 26.68 15.47 -5.23
C ALA A 243 28.14 15.00 -5.50
N PRO A 244 29.14 15.39 -4.68
CA PRO A 244 30.49 14.82 -4.73
C PRO A 244 30.88 14.03 -3.46
N GLY A 245 31.77 13.05 -3.59
CA GLY A 245 32.43 12.38 -2.46
C GLY A 245 32.35 10.85 -2.49
N SER A 246 33.09 10.20 -1.58
CA SER A 246 33.33 8.74 -1.53
C SER A 246 32.10 7.87 -1.28
N ARG A 247 30.92 8.46 -1.08
CA ARG A 247 29.63 7.77 -0.90
C ARG A 247 28.52 8.27 -1.83
N ALA A 248 28.83 9.21 -2.73
CA ALA A 248 27.87 9.67 -3.73
C ALA A 248 27.43 8.53 -4.67
N VAL A 249 28.27 7.50 -4.86
CA VAL A 249 27.92 6.27 -5.61
C VAL A 249 26.67 5.57 -5.06
N VAL A 250 26.41 5.65 -3.75
CA VAL A 250 25.21 5.05 -3.13
C VAL A 250 23.95 5.72 -3.67
N PHE A 251 23.91 7.05 -3.66
CA PHE A 251 22.76 7.81 -4.16
C PHE A 251 22.61 7.73 -5.69
N ARG A 252 23.72 7.63 -6.43
CA ARG A 252 23.65 7.36 -7.88
C ARG A 252 23.07 5.97 -8.16
N ALA A 253 23.42 4.96 -7.37
CA ALA A 253 22.80 3.64 -7.45
C ALA A 253 21.30 3.69 -7.11
N VAL A 254 20.92 4.38 -6.03
CA VAL A 254 19.50 4.54 -5.63
C VAL A 254 18.67 5.23 -6.71
N ASN A 255 19.17 6.32 -7.28
CA ASN A 255 18.50 7.03 -8.36
C ASN A 255 18.31 6.13 -9.58
N GLU A 256 19.35 5.39 -9.95
CA GLU A 256 19.28 4.52 -11.13
C GLU A 256 18.36 3.32 -10.92
N VAL A 257 18.39 2.67 -9.75
CA VAL A 257 17.43 1.63 -9.37
C VAL A 257 16.01 2.19 -9.43
N THR A 258 15.80 3.38 -8.86
CA THR A 258 14.47 4.02 -8.81
C THR A 258 13.94 4.33 -10.20
N ARG A 259 14.78 4.85 -11.08
CA ARG A 259 14.44 5.12 -12.47
C ARG A 259 14.01 3.82 -13.18
N ILE A 260 14.86 2.78 -13.15
CA ILE A 260 14.60 1.51 -13.83
C ILE A 260 13.33 0.83 -13.31
N PHE A 261 13.13 0.77 -12.00
CA PHE A 261 11.95 0.13 -11.42
C PHE A 261 10.66 0.93 -11.63
N ARG A 262 10.69 2.26 -11.58
CA ARG A 262 9.52 3.10 -11.91
C ARG A 262 9.12 2.95 -13.38
N GLU A 263 10.08 2.95 -14.31
CA GLU A 263 9.82 2.71 -15.74
C GLU A 263 9.19 1.33 -15.98
N ALA A 264 9.58 0.33 -15.19
CA ALA A 264 9.05 -1.02 -15.22
C ALA A 264 7.78 -1.22 -14.36
N GLN A 265 7.26 -0.14 -13.76
CA GLN A 265 6.07 -0.16 -12.89
C GLN A 265 6.19 -1.11 -11.69
N TYR A 266 7.40 -1.32 -11.16
CA TYR A 266 7.60 -2.03 -9.91
C TYR A 266 7.41 -1.10 -8.72
N THR A 267 6.62 -1.55 -7.74
CA THR A 267 6.50 -0.89 -6.44
C THR A 267 7.56 -1.43 -5.50
N PHE A 268 8.36 -0.52 -4.92
CA PHE A 268 9.44 -0.85 -3.98
C PHE A 268 9.71 0.36 -3.08
N ALA A 269 10.42 0.15 -1.98
CA ALA A 269 10.86 1.22 -1.08
C ALA A 269 12.30 1.01 -0.61
N ILE A 270 13.00 2.11 -0.36
CA ILE A 270 14.36 2.15 0.22
C ILE A 270 14.24 1.92 1.73
N LEU A 271 15.11 1.07 2.28
CA LEU A 271 15.24 0.79 3.71
C LEU A 271 16.68 1.02 4.19
N GLY A 272 16.98 0.51 5.39
CA GLY A 272 18.35 0.40 5.88
C GLY A 272 19.01 1.75 6.15
N SER A 273 20.34 1.79 5.99
CA SER A 273 21.12 3.01 6.30
C SER A 273 20.82 4.18 5.35
N THR A 274 20.49 3.88 4.09
CA THR A 274 20.10 4.89 3.11
C THR A 274 18.79 5.56 3.49
N ALA A 275 17.79 4.79 3.95
CA ALA A 275 16.55 5.37 4.46
C ALA A 275 16.79 6.25 5.70
N CYS A 276 17.61 5.79 6.66
CA CYS A 276 18.00 6.60 7.82
C CYS A 276 18.57 7.96 7.39
N TYR A 277 19.49 7.94 6.43
CA TYR A 277 20.11 9.15 5.91
C TYR A 277 19.08 10.08 5.27
N LEU A 278 18.20 9.58 4.39
CA LEU A 278 17.15 10.37 3.72
C LEU A 278 16.17 11.01 4.70
N TYR A 279 16.02 10.44 5.89
CA TYR A 279 15.21 11.02 6.97
C TYR A 279 15.91 12.11 7.79
N GLY A 280 17.22 12.31 7.63
CA GLY A 280 17.99 13.34 8.33
C GLY A 280 19.12 12.82 9.21
N ASN A 281 19.36 11.50 9.25
CA ASN A 281 20.50 10.97 9.99
C ASN A 281 21.81 11.38 9.30
N GLY A 282 22.74 11.99 10.06
CA GLY A 282 24.02 12.48 9.52
C GLY A 282 24.98 11.38 9.04
N ARG A 283 24.73 10.11 9.37
CA ARG A 283 25.59 8.99 8.99
C ARG A 283 25.38 8.60 7.52
N MET A 284 26.43 8.72 6.71
CA MET A 284 26.37 8.32 5.30
C MET A 284 26.19 6.80 5.13
N PRO A 285 25.32 6.35 4.21
CA PRO A 285 25.12 4.93 3.92
C PRO A 285 26.31 4.30 3.19
N ASN A 286 26.47 2.98 3.32
CA ASN A 286 27.53 2.22 2.63
C ASN A 286 27.00 1.37 1.48
N ASP A 287 25.70 1.06 1.52
CA ASP A 287 24.99 0.14 0.66
C ASP A 287 23.56 0.64 0.42
N VAL A 288 22.95 0.12 -0.63
CA VAL A 288 21.56 0.38 -0.98
C VAL A 288 20.75 -0.83 -0.57
N ASP A 289 19.84 -0.66 0.37
CA ASP A 289 18.86 -1.68 0.73
C ASP A 289 17.49 -1.26 0.18
N ILE A 290 16.84 -2.11 -0.61
CA ILE A 290 15.47 -1.92 -1.09
C ILE A 290 14.61 -3.13 -0.77
N ILE A 291 13.31 -2.90 -0.62
CA ILE A 291 12.30 -3.94 -0.44
C ILE A 291 11.24 -3.81 -1.51
N MET A 292 10.94 -4.93 -2.17
CA MET A 292 9.89 -5.02 -3.18
C MET A 292 8.51 -5.16 -2.55
N SER A 293 7.50 -4.54 -3.14
CA SER A 293 6.09 -4.70 -2.73
C SER A 293 5.47 -5.99 -3.33
N SER A 294 6.12 -7.14 -3.17
CA SER A 294 5.58 -8.42 -3.63
C SER A 294 6.25 -9.62 -2.95
N HIS A 295 5.44 -10.56 -2.44
CA HIS A 295 5.92 -11.83 -1.88
C HIS A 295 6.38 -12.84 -2.95
N THR A 296 5.88 -12.70 -4.18
CA THR A 296 6.14 -13.62 -5.29
C THR A 296 7.30 -13.16 -6.17
N CYS A 297 7.91 -12.03 -5.82
CA CYS A 297 9.08 -11.51 -6.52
C CYS A 297 10.26 -12.48 -6.39
N ASP A 298 10.79 -12.92 -7.53
CA ASP A 298 12.06 -13.63 -7.58
C ASP A 298 13.22 -12.64 -7.55
N LEU A 299 14.00 -12.70 -6.47
CA LEU A 299 15.07 -11.73 -6.20
C LEU A 299 16.20 -11.84 -7.23
N GLU A 300 16.55 -13.05 -7.68
CA GLU A 300 17.60 -13.23 -8.68
C GLU A 300 17.16 -12.71 -10.06
N SER A 301 15.89 -12.89 -10.42
CA SER A 301 15.31 -12.26 -11.61
C SER A 301 15.33 -10.73 -11.54
N MET A 302 15.04 -10.12 -10.39
CA MET A 302 15.11 -8.65 -10.25
C MET A 302 16.54 -8.11 -10.38
N LYS A 303 17.51 -8.83 -9.80
CA LYS A 303 18.93 -8.49 -9.96
C LYS A 303 19.35 -8.58 -11.44
N THR A 304 18.97 -9.67 -12.10
CA THR A 304 19.22 -9.87 -13.53
C THR A 304 18.55 -8.80 -14.39
N PHE A 305 17.34 -8.36 -14.00
CA PHE A 305 16.62 -7.29 -14.67
C PHE A 305 17.38 -5.96 -14.61
N LEU A 306 17.91 -5.57 -13.45
CA LEU A 306 18.74 -4.36 -13.30
C LEU A 306 20.02 -4.43 -14.16
N VAL A 307 20.71 -5.58 -14.17
CA VAL A 307 21.88 -5.81 -15.04
C VAL A 307 21.50 -5.72 -16.52
N THR A 308 20.38 -6.31 -16.91
CA THR A 308 19.91 -6.28 -18.30
C THR A 308 19.56 -4.85 -18.74
N LYS A 309 18.97 -4.05 -17.85
CA LYS A 309 18.59 -2.67 -18.15
C LYS A 309 19.76 -1.71 -18.17
N ASN A 310 20.81 -1.97 -17.39
CA ASN A 310 22.02 -1.14 -17.42
C ASN A 310 23.29 -1.94 -17.04
N SER A 311 23.75 -2.76 -17.99
CA SER A 311 24.92 -3.65 -17.83
C SER A 311 26.24 -2.91 -17.68
N ASN A 312 26.29 -1.63 -18.06
CA ASN A 312 27.46 -0.77 -17.88
C ASN A 312 27.61 -0.25 -16.45
N ARG A 313 26.59 -0.44 -15.60
CA ARG A 313 26.53 0.05 -14.22
C ARG A 313 26.28 -1.04 -13.20
N PHE A 314 25.44 -2.02 -13.54
CA PHE A 314 25.11 -3.13 -12.67
C PHE A 314 25.79 -4.41 -13.11
N TYR A 315 26.27 -5.18 -12.14
CA TYR A 315 26.86 -6.49 -12.37
C TYR A 315 26.63 -7.42 -11.18
N LEU A 316 26.72 -8.73 -11.43
CA LEU A 316 26.54 -9.75 -10.42
C LEU A 316 27.88 -10.40 -10.06
N VAL A 317 28.07 -10.66 -8.77
CA VAL A 317 29.24 -11.36 -8.22
C VAL A 317 28.75 -12.54 -7.40
N ASP A 318 29.40 -13.70 -7.52
CA ASP A 318 29.02 -14.87 -6.73
C ASP A 318 29.18 -14.60 -5.23
N ALA A 319 28.28 -15.18 -4.44
CA ALA A 319 28.35 -15.08 -2.99
C ALA A 319 29.63 -15.75 -2.46
N LYS A 320 30.25 -15.13 -1.44
CA LYS A 320 31.43 -15.70 -0.78
C LYS A 320 31.13 -16.93 0.08
N THR A 321 29.86 -17.16 0.41
CA THR A 321 29.42 -18.28 1.22
C THR A 321 29.51 -19.56 0.39
N LEU A 322 30.25 -20.56 0.89
CA LEU A 322 30.40 -21.83 0.20
C LEU A 322 29.03 -22.49 -0.02
N GLY A 323 28.74 -22.89 -1.26
CA GLY A 323 27.47 -23.52 -1.65
C GLY A 323 26.28 -22.56 -1.80
N ALA A 324 26.46 -21.25 -1.61
CA ALA A 324 25.40 -20.29 -1.87
C ALA A 324 25.11 -20.18 -3.37
N THR A 325 23.84 -20.30 -3.74
CA THR A 325 23.36 -20.21 -5.13
C THR A 325 22.96 -18.79 -5.55
N TRP A 326 22.93 -17.85 -4.60
CA TRP A 326 22.53 -16.47 -4.84
C TRP A 326 23.71 -15.59 -5.27
N LYS A 327 23.45 -14.55 -6.06
CA LYS A 327 24.46 -13.59 -6.50
C LYS A 327 24.32 -12.25 -5.77
N VAL A 328 25.43 -11.58 -5.53
CA VAL A 328 25.48 -10.21 -4.98
C VAL A 328 25.38 -9.23 -6.14
N LEU A 329 24.38 -8.33 -6.08
CA LEU A 329 24.26 -7.23 -7.03
C LEU A 329 25.14 -6.06 -6.60
N TRP A 330 25.95 -5.57 -7.54
CA TRP A 330 26.80 -4.40 -7.37
C TRP A 330 26.44 -3.33 -8.40
N TYR A 331 26.54 -2.08 -7.98
CA TYR A 331 26.51 -0.91 -8.85
C TYR A 331 27.91 -0.28 -8.88
N HIS A 332 28.35 0.21 -10.03
CA HIS A 332 29.56 1.00 -10.15
C HIS A 332 29.38 2.24 -11.02
N ASP A 333 30.16 3.26 -10.70
CA ASP A 333 30.23 4.48 -11.48
C ASP A 333 31.65 5.05 -11.45
N ARG A 334 32.08 5.67 -12.55
CA ARG A 334 33.28 6.48 -12.58
C ARG A 334 32.89 7.83 -11.97
N GLY A 335 33.20 8.02 -10.69
CA GLY A 335 32.92 9.28 -10.00
C GLY A 335 33.63 10.47 -10.65
N LEU A 336 33.43 11.67 -10.11
CA LEU A 336 33.95 12.93 -10.69
C LEU A 336 35.47 12.94 -10.94
N LYS A 337 36.24 12.14 -10.21
CA LYS A 337 37.71 12.02 -10.36
C LYS A 337 38.14 10.87 -11.29
N GLY A 338 37.21 10.29 -12.07
CA GLY A 338 37.47 9.12 -12.91
C GLY A 338 37.70 7.81 -12.16
N LYS A 339 37.84 7.85 -10.82
CA LYS A 339 37.97 6.66 -9.97
C LYS A 339 36.68 5.85 -10.02
N LEU A 340 36.82 4.55 -10.24
CA LEU A 340 35.72 3.60 -10.18
C LEU A 340 35.27 3.43 -8.72
N GLU A 341 34.09 3.92 -8.42
CA GLU A 341 33.40 3.71 -7.15
C GLU A 341 32.37 2.59 -7.32
N LYS A 342 32.13 1.82 -6.27
CA LYS A 342 31.13 0.75 -6.28
C LYS A 342 30.38 0.68 -4.97
N THR A 343 29.12 0.26 -5.04
CA THR A 343 28.26 0.01 -3.88
C THR A 343 27.50 -1.29 -4.08
N LYS A 344 27.21 -1.96 -2.96
CA LYS A 344 26.30 -3.12 -2.96
C LYS A 344 24.86 -2.62 -3.05
N VAL A 345 24.02 -3.40 -3.74
CA VAL A 345 22.57 -3.19 -3.80
C VAL A 345 21.88 -4.47 -3.35
N ASP A 346 21.25 -4.43 -2.18
CA ASP A 346 20.49 -5.51 -1.60
C ASP A 346 19.00 -5.33 -1.90
N ILE A 347 18.41 -6.37 -2.52
CA ILE A 347 16.99 -6.42 -2.83
C ILE A 347 16.35 -7.45 -1.91
N LEU A 348 15.40 -6.99 -1.10
CA LEU A 348 14.67 -7.77 -0.13
C LEU A 348 13.22 -7.96 -0.58
N LYS A 349 12.58 -9.00 -0.04
CA LYS A 349 11.14 -9.23 -0.22
C LYS A 349 10.45 -9.34 1.14
N PRO A 350 9.13 -9.09 1.21
CA PRO A 350 8.38 -9.26 2.44
C PRO A 350 8.46 -10.70 2.99
N GLY A 351 8.50 -10.83 4.31
CA GLY A 351 8.70 -12.07 5.05
C GLY A 351 10.17 -12.46 5.26
N VAL A 352 11.11 -11.85 4.53
CA VAL A 352 12.55 -12.00 4.81
C VAL A 352 12.93 -10.98 5.88
N LEU A 353 13.64 -11.41 6.93
CA LEU A 353 13.99 -10.56 8.09
C LEU A 353 12.75 -9.92 8.74
N HIS A 354 11.64 -10.65 8.78
CA HIS A 354 10.33 -10.18 9.27
C HIS A 354 9.78 -8.93 8.56
N LEU A 355 10.34 -8.55 7.40
CA LEU A 355 9.92 -7.33 6.73
C LEU A 355 8.46 -7.43 6.27
N PRO A 356 7.65 -6.40 6.52
CA PRO A 356 6.25 -6.41 6.15
C PRO A 356 6.06 -6.23 4.64
N MET A 357 4.88 -6.56 4.15
CA MET A 357 4.49 -6.11 2.82
C MET A 357 4.23 -4.61 2.85
N ILE A 358 4.86 -3.87 1.94
CA ILE A 358 4.75 -2.40 1.89
C ILE A 358 3.87 -2.03 0.71
N PHE A 359 2.70 -1.48 1.02
CA PHE A 359 1.80 -0.93 0.01
C PHE A 359 2.25 0.46 -0.42
N SER A 360 1.96 0.83 -1.66
CA SER A 360 2.28 2.14 -2.25
C SER A 360 1.88 3.33 -1.38
N GLU A 361 0.76 3.21 -0.68
CA GLU A 361 0.14 4.20 0.18
C GLU A 361 0.94 4.48 1.44
N ALA A 362 1.78 3.53 1.86
CA ALA A 362 2.64 3.66 3.02
C ALA A 362 4.05 4.15 2.65
N ILE A 363 4.39 4.17 1.35
CA ILE A 363 5.70 4.64 0.87
C ILE A 363 5.76 6.16 1.00
N VAL A 364 6.83 6.64 1.63
CA VAL A 364 7.09 8.06 1.82
C VAL A 364 8.03 8.53 0.71
N ASP A 365 7.64 9.53 -0.06
CA ASP A 365 8.58 10.17 -0.98
C ASP A 365 9.51 11.12 -0.22
N LYS A 366 10.82 10.90 -0.36
CA LYS A 366 11.86 11.80 0.15
C LYS A 366 12.77 12.17 -1.00
N GLN A 367 12.69 13.44 -1.41
CA GLN A 367 13.54 13.98 -2.49
C GLN A 367 13.38 13.20 -3.81
N GLY A 368 12.15 12.78 -4.14
CA GLY A 368 11.86 11.99 -5.33
C GLY A 368 12.19 10.51 -5.20
N LEU A 369 12.57 10.03 -4.02
CA LEU A 369 12.92 8.63 -3.76
C LEU A 369 11.86 7.95 -2.88
N PRO A 370 11.44 6.71 -3.22
CA PRO A 370 10.47 5.97 -2.41
C PRO A 370 11.15 5.38 -1.18
N VAL A 371 10.77 5.80 0.02
CA VAL A 371 11.38 5.38 1.29
C VAL A 371 10.34 4.69 2.18
N ILE A 372 10.77 3.66 2.89
CA ILE A 372 9.93 2.97 3.88
C ILE A 372 9.54 3.94 5.01
N PRO A 373 8.32 3.90 5.55
CA PRO A 373 7.91 4.81 6.62
C PRO A 373 8.75 4.56 7.88
N MET A 374 9.03 5.63 8.65
CA MET A 374 9.80 5.54 9.90
C MET A 374 9.21 4.53 10.90
N SER A 375 7.89 4.33 10.88
CA SER A 375 7.18 3.34 11.70
C SER A 375 7.58 1.89 11.42
N ILE A 376 8.11 1.61 10.24
CA ILE A 376 8.64 0.29 9.88
C ILE A 376 10.17 0.29 10.00
N LEU A 377 10.83 1.39 9.60
CA LEU A 377 12.29 1.51 9.65
C LEU A 377 12.85 1.35 11.08
N LEU A 378 12.23 2.00 12.07
CA LEU A 378 12.73 2.03 13.43
C LEU A 378 12.66 0.65 14.13
N PRO A 379 11.53 -0.09 14.13
CA PRO A 379 11.51 -1.46 14.65
C PRO A 379 12.49 -2.39 13.91
N HIS A 380 12.62 -2.24 12.59
CA HIS A 380 13.56 -3.06 11.82
C HIS A 380 15.03 -2.76 12.19
N LYS A 381 15.37 -1.49 12.47
CA LYS A 381 16.69 -1.11 12.98
C LYS A 381 16.94 -1.68 14.38
N LEU A 382 15.94 -1.66 15.24
CA LEU A 382 15.99 -2.24 16.57
C LEU A 382 16.24 -3.76 16.52
N GLN A 383 15.57 -4.46 15.60
CA GLN A 383 15.84 -5.89 15.36
C GLN A 383 17.28 -6.12 14.92
N GLY A 384 17.75 -5.38 13.90
CA GLY A 384 19.14 -5.49 13.42
C GLY A 384 20.19 -5.20 14.49
N TRP A 385 19.93 -4.23 15.36
CA TRP A 385 20.77 -3.95 16.52
C TRP A 385 20.85 -5.16 17.47
N LYS A 386 19.70 -5.75 17.82
CA LYS A 386 19.62 -6.93 18.69
C LYS A 386 20.30 -8.15 18.06
N ASP A 387 20.04 -8.44 16.80
CA ASP A 387 20.69 -9.53 16.06
C ASP A 387 22.22 -9.36 16.00
N ASN A 388 22.68 -8.12 15.79
CA ASN A 388 24.11 -7.80 15.78
C ASN A 388 24.73 -7.96 17.16
N MET A 389 24.04 -7.61 18.24
CA MET A 389 24.52 -7.86 19.62
C MET A 389 24.66 -9.35 19.92
N ASP A 390 23.68 -10.15 19.53
CA ASP A 390 23.66 -11.59 19.80
C ASP A 390 24.59 -12.38 18.89
N SER A 391 25.09 -11.76 17.82
CA SER A 391 25.88 -12.47 16.83
C SER A 391 27.18 -13.04 17.41
N PRO A 392 27.51 -14.31 17.14
CA PRO A 392 28.81 -14.86 17.53
C PRO A 392 29.97 -14.27 16.72
N LEU A 393 29.69 -13.65 15.57
CA LEU A 393 30.70 -13.13 14.66
C LEU A 393 31.10 -11.68 15.01
N PRO A 394 32.40 -11.39 15.28
CA PRO A 394 32.85 -10.05 15.67
C PRO A 394 32.46 -8.93 14.70
N ARG A 395 32.47 -9.23 13.39
CA ARG A 395 32.11 -8.27 12.33
C ARG A 395 30.65 -7.81 12.36
N PHE A 396 29.75 -8.58 12.99
CA PHE A 396 28.36 -8.22 13.16
C PHE A 396 28.16 -7.46 14.47
N ARG A 397 28.82 -7.90 15.56
CA ARG A 397 28.86 -7.13 16.81
C ARG A 397 29.41 -5.72 16.65
N SER A 398 30.40 -5.50 15.79
CA SER A 398 30.93 -4.16 15.49
C SER A 398 29.93 -3.22 14.81
N LYS A 399 28.79 -3.74 14.31
CA LYS A 399 27.72 -2.92 13.72
C LYS A 399 26.70 -2.43 14.75
N GLN A 400 26.67 -3.01 15.95
CA GLN A 400 25.67 -2.66 16.98
C GLN A 400 25.71 -1.15 17.31
N ASP A 401 26.89 -0.53 17.37
CA ASP A 401 26.99 0.88 17.75
C ASP A 401 26.46 1.79 16.63
N ALA A 402 26.65 1.40 15.37
CA ALA A 402 26.10 2.11 14.23
C ALA A 402 24.56 1.99 14.19
N ASP A 403 24.01 0.81 14.49
CA ASP A 403 22.57 0.62 14.57
C ASP A 403 21.96 1.37 15.76
N ALA A 404 22.64 1.37 16.91
CA ALA A 404 22.21 2.17 18.06
C ALA A 404 22.19 3.67 17.72
N GLY A 405 23.24 4.18 17.06
CA GLY A 405 23.28 5.56 16.58
C GLY A 405 22.13 5.88 15.60
N ASP A 406 21.81 4.95 14.70
CA ASP A 406 20.67 5.10 13.80
C ASP A 406 19.33 5.16 14.55
N ILE A 407 19.10 4.26 15.51
CA ILE A 407 17.88 4.20 16.33
C ILE A 407 17.72 5.51 17.12
N CYS A 408 18.79 5.96 17.79
CA CYS A 408 18.82 7.21 18.54
C CYS A 408 18.51 8.42 17.65
N SER A 409 19.06 8.48 16.44
CA SER A 409 18.79 9.56 15.48
C SER A 409 17.33 9.51 15.01
N LEU A 410 16.82 8.33 14.65
CA LEU A 410 15.44 8.17 14.19
C LEU A 410 14.43 8.54 15.27
N LEU A 411 14.65 8.13 16.52
CA LEU A 411 13.79 8.48 17.65
C LEU A 411 13.68 10.00 17.83
N ARG A 412 14.81 10.70 17.84
CA ARG A 412 14.83 12.18 17.93
C ARG A 412 14.05 12.80 16.79
N MET A 413 14.35 12.42 15.53
CA MET A 413 13.68 12.99 14.36
C MET A 413 12.16 12.75 14.38
N VAL A 414 11.73 11.55 14.80
CA VAL A 414 10.30 11.23 14.91
C VAL A 414 9.65 12.10 16.01
N VAL A 415 10.19 12.09 17.23
CA VAL A 415 9.55 12.73 18.39
C VAL A 415 9.61 14.25 18.32
N GLU A 416 10.72 14.81 17.84
CA GLU A 416 10.88 16.26 17.66
C GLU A 416 10.07 16.77 16.46
N GLY A 417 9.92 15.95 15.41
CA GLY A 417 9.12 16.27 14.23
C GLY A 417 7.61 16.10 14.41
N MET A 418 7.16 15.36 15.43
CA MET A 418 5.74 15.16 15.72
C MET A 418 5.07 16.45 16.23
N SER A 419 3.92 16.78 15.65
CA SER A 419 2.98 17.75 16.20
C SER A 419 2.40 17.30 17.55
N SER A 420 1.87 18.24 18.34
CA SER A 420 1.22 17.91 19.61
C SER A 420 0.09 16.89 19.45
N GLN A 421 -0.68 16.99 18.37
CA GLN A 421 -1.77 16.06 18.06
C GLN A 421 -1.27 14.64 17.73
N GLU A 422 -0.12 14.51 17.07
CA GLU A 422 0.50 13.21 16.77
C GLU A 422 1.10 12.57 18.03
N LYS A 423 1.64 13.39 18.95
CA LYS A 423 2.10 12.93 20.26
C LYS A 423 0.95 12.39 21.11
N GLU A 424 -0.20 13.06 21.10
CA GLU A 424 -1.41 12.59 21.79
C GLU A 424 -1.98 11.29 21.18
N ASN A 425 -1.85 11.14 19.85
CA ASN A 425 -2.33 9.96 19.11
C ASN A 425 -1.27 8.86 18.95
N SER A 426 -0.16 8.91 19.68
CA SER A 426 1.01 8.08 19.42
C SER A 426 0.82 6.58 19.66
N THR A 427 -0.22 6.19 20.41
CA THR A 427 -0.67 4.79 20.48
C THR A 427 -1.03 4.22 19.10
N TYR A 428 -1.40 5.07 18.15
CA TYR A 428 -1.57 4.70 16.75
C TYR A 428 -0.25 4.31 16.10
N TRP A 429 0.89 4.83 16.55
CA TRP A 429 2.20 4.56 15.95
C TRP A 429 2.68 3.14 16.19
N LYS A 430 2.75 2.70 17.47
CA LYS A 430 3.02 1.28 17.81
C LYS A 430 2.03 0.35 17.10
N ARG A 431 0.75 0.70 17.11
CA ARG A 431 -0.28 -0.12 16.46
C ARG A 431 -0.11 -0.19 14.94
N PHE A 432 0.13 0.93 14.27
CA PHE A 432 0.31 1.02 12.83
C PHE A 432 1.59 0.31 12.37
N ALA A 433 2.67 0.43 13.14
CA ALA A 433 3.91 -0.30 12.95
C ALA A 433 3.63 -1.81 13.04
N LEU A 434 3.13 -2.26 14.19
CA LEU A 434 2.95 -3.69 14.48
C LEU A 434 1.92 -4.36 13.59
N GLU A 435 0.82 -3.71 13.22
CA GLU A 435 -0.22 -4.30 12.35
C GLU A 435 0.32 -4.71 10.96
N ARG A 436 1.52 -4.28 10.57
CA ARG A 436 2.16 -4.64 9.29
C ARG A 436 3.15 -5.79 9.39
N PHE A 437 3.77 -5.99 10.55
CA PHE A 437 4.72 -7.08 10.79
C PHE A 437 3.98 -8.39 11.09
N ASP A 438 4.67 -9.51 10.92
CA ASP A 438 4.14 -10.81 11.31
C ASP A 438 3.96 -10.93 12.84
N GLU A 439 3.16 -11.92 13.27
CA GLU A 439 2.81 -12.09 14.69
C GLU A 439 4.03 -12.39 15.56
N GLU A 440 5.06 -13.05 15.02
CA GLU A 440 6.29 -13.36 15.74
C GLU A 440 7.03 -12.06 16.08
N PHE A 441 7.33 -11.25 15.08
CA PHE A 441 7.99 -9.96 15.24
C PHE A 441 7.22 -9.05 16.21
N ARG A 442 5.89 -9.03 16.10
CA ARG A 442 5.03 -8.23 16.99
C ARG A 442 5.17 -8.61 18.46
N ARG A 443 5.18 -9.92 18.76
CA ARG A 443 5.35 -10.42 20.13
C ARG A 443 6.74 -10.15 20.67
N GLU A 444 7.74 -10.19 19.80
CA GLU A 444 9.12 -10.07 20.23
C GLU A 444 9.56 -8.62 20.41
N THR A 445 9.03 -7.66 19.65
CA THR A 445 9.52 -6.27 19.62
C THR A 445 9.56 -5.57 21.00
N ASP A 446 8.63 -5.88 21.92
CA ASP A 446 8.65 -5.29 23.27
C ASP A 446 9.98 -5.58 24.01
N ARG A 447 10.54 -6.78 23.83
CA ARG A 447 11.76 -7.21 24.53
C ARG A 447 13.02 -6.47 24.06
N PRO A 448 13.31 -6.34 22.74
CA PRO A 448 14.35 -5.45 22.24
C PRO A 448 14.18 -4.01 22.68
N VAL A 449 12.95 -3.46 22.75
CA VAL A 449 12.75 -2.08 23.24
C VAL A 449 13.17 -1.95 24.70
N MET A 450 12.71 -2.84 25.58
CA MET A 450 13.10 -2.83 27.00
C MET A 450 14.61 -2.95 27.21
N MET A 451 15.25 -3.82 26.42
CA MET A 451 16.69 -4.01 26.44
C MET A 451 17.44 -2.77 25.90
N PHE A 452 16.94 -2.14 24.84
CA PHE A 452 17.50 -0.88 24.32
C PHE A 452 17.39 0.23 25.37
N CYS A 453 16.22 0.42 25.99
CA CYS A 453 15.99 1.40 27.04
C CYS A 453 16.78 1.13 28.33
N SER A 454 17.20 -0.12 28.57
CA SER A 454 18.11 -0.44 29.68
C SER A 454 19.54 0.01 29.39
N ARG A 455 19.98 -0.08 28.13
CA ARG A 455 21.33 0.34 27.70
C ARG A 455 21.44 1.83 27.37
N PHE A 456 20.36 2.44 26.91
CA PHE A 456 20.26 3.83 26.50
C PHE A 456 19.08 4.51 27.22
N PRO A 457 19.21 4.76 28.55
CA PRO A 457 18.10 5.24 29.38
C PRO A 457 17.53 6.59 28.92
N ASP A 458 18.35 7.47 28.34
CA ASP A 458 17.95 8.80 27.85
C ASP A 458 16.88 8.74 26.75
N TYR A 459 16.73 7.61 26.05
CA TYR A 459 15.77 7.43 24.96
C TYR A 459 14.47 6.76 25.42
N ARG A 460 14.33 6.43 26.71
CA ARG A 460 13.17 5.72 27.25
C ARG A 460 11.87 6.50 27.04
N ASP A 461 11.87 7.79 27.31
CA ASP A 461 10.65 8.59 27.20
C ASP A 461 10.23 8.83 25.74
N MET A 462 11.19 8.79 24.80
CA MET A 462 10.89 8.80 23.37
C MET A 462 10.18 7.50 22.94
N TRP A 463 10.64 6.34 23.38
CA TRP A 463 9.96 5.07 23.11
C TRP A 463 8.56 5.02 23.72
N LYS A 464 8.38 5.48 24.97
CA LYS A 464 7.06 5.63 25.59
C LYS A 464 6.17 6.58 24.79
N THR A 465 6.74 7.68 24.30
CA THR A 465 6.02 8.62 23.43
C THR A 465 5.53 7.92 22.17
N LEU A 466 6.20 6.90 21.65
CA LEU A 466 5.72 6.10 20.50
C LEU A 466 4.76 4.95 20.89
N GLY A 467 4.42 4.84 22.17
CA GLY A 467 3.51 3.85 22.73
C GLY A 467 4.16 2.54 23.19
N TRP A 468 5.48 2.48 23.31
CA TRP A 468 6.21 1.27 23.75
C TRP A 468 6.43 1.16 25.24
#